data_AF-A0A7X6XNG8-F1
#
_entry.id   AF-A0A7X6XNG8-F1
#
_cell.length_a   1.000
_cell.length_b   1.000
_cell.length_c   1.000
_cell.angle_alpha   90.00
_cell.angle_beta   90.00
_cell.angle_gamma   90.00
#
_symmetry.space_group_name_H-M   'P 1'
#
loop_
_entity.id
_entity.type
_entity.pdbx_description
1 polymer ?
#
loop_
_entity_poly.entity_id
_entity_poly.type
_entity_poly.pdbx_seq_one_letter_code
_entity_poly.pdbx_strand_id
1 'polypeptide(L)' 'FPLHLHPLLNEADIYGHGRPTRIANSNRDLRQPRGSLPVTESLPDACYSIPWFKHYRPQIIEEHALAFRKVAENYRELL' A
#
# COMPACT_ATOMS: atom_id res chain seq x y z
N PHE A 1 1.63 2.67 -0.31
CA PHE A 1 3.07 2.77 -0.01
C PHE A 1 3.68 1.36 -0.03
N PRO A 2 4.86 1.13 -0.62
CA PRO A 2 5.45 -0.19 -0.73
C PRO A 2 5.88 -0.72 0.65
N LEU A 3 5.43 -1.93 1.00
CA LEU A 3 5.57 -2.44 2.36
C LEU A 3 7.02 -2.65 2.80
N HIS A 4 7.95 -2.97 1.88
CA HIS A 4 9.36 -3.19 2.25
C HIS A 4 10.05 -1.94 2.80
N LEU A 5 9.52 -0.75 2.56
CA LEU A 5 10.01 0.52 3.13
C LEU A 5 9.23 0.96 4.38
N HIS A 6 8.15 0.27 4.74
CA HIS A 6 7.26 0.72 5.81
C HIS A 6 7.96 0.66 7.18
N PRO A 7 7.93 1.73 8.02
CA PRO A 7 8.61 1.75 9.33
C PRO A 7 8.21 0.60 10.24
N LEU A 8 6.92 0.24 10.28
CA LEU A 8 6.43 -0.95 11.01
C LEU A 8 7.23 -2.22 10.69
N LEU A 9 7.67 -2.40 9.44
CA LEU A 9 8.42 -3.59 9.06
C LEU A 9 9.93 -3.45 9.23
N ASN A 10 10.47 -2.24 9.38
CA ASN A 10 11.93 -2.01 9.38
C ASN A 10 12.49 -1.53 10.73
N GLU A 11 11.65 -0.93 11.56
CA GLU A 11 12.06 -0.24 12.80
C GLU A 11 11.35 -0.81 14.03
N ALA A 12 10.11 -1.30 13.88
CA ALA A 12 9.33 -1.72 15.03
C ALA A 12 9.91 -2.99 15.69
N ASP A 13 10.03 -2.93 17.01
CA ASP A 13 10.27 -4.08 17.88
C ASP A 13 8.97 -4.48 18.58
N ILE A 14 8.18 -5.30 17.90
CA ILE A 14 6.84 -5.72 18.33
C ILE A 14 6.88 -6.63 19.57
N TYR A 15 7.99 -7.35 19.77
CA TYR A 15 8.10 -8.39 20.80
C TYR A 15 9.16 -8.10 21.86
N GLY A 16 9.79 -6.93 21.84
CA GLY A 16 10.77 -6.52 22.84
C GLY A 16 12.13 -7.24 22.74
N HIS A 17 12.58 -7.56 21.54
CA HIS A 17 13.87 -8.20 21.30
C HIS A 17 15.08 -7.24 21.38
N GLY A 18 14.85 -5.95 21.61
CA GLY A 18 15.88 -4.90 21.62
C GLY A 18 16.37 -4.50 20.22
N ARG A 19 15.71 -4.97 19.16
CA ARG A 19 16.02 -4.71 17.75
C ARG A 19 14.78 -4.90 16.88
N PRO A 20 14.74 -4.36 15.65
CA PRO A 20 13.57 -4.51 14.79
C PRO A 20 13.18 -5.97 14.60
N THR A 21 11.88 -6.27 14.79
CA THR A 21 11.34 -7.63 14.81
C THR A 21 11.69 -8.41 13.53
N ARG A 22 11.74 -7.73 12.37
CA ARG A 22 12.09 -8.33 11.07
C ARG A 22 13.47 -8.98 11.02
N ILE A 23 14.42 -8.55 11.84
CA ILE A 23 15.80 -9.09 11.87
C ILE A 23 16.15 -9.75 13.21
N ALA A 24 15.22 -9.83 14.16
CA ALA A 24 15.49 -10.37 15.49
C ALA A 24 15.90 -11.86 15.46
N ASN A 25 15.30 -12.62 14.53
CA ASN A 25 15.49 -14.07 14.40
C ASN A 25 16.14 -14.47 13.07
N SER A 26 16.86 -13.56 12.42
CA SER A 26 17.59 -13.85 11.18
C SER A 26 19.10 -13.77 11.40
N ASN A 27 19.84 -14.57 10.65
CA ASN A 27 21.30 -14.54 10.60
C ASN A 27 21.86 -13.46 9.64
N ARG A 28 20.98 -12.72 8.95
CA ARG A 28 21.34 -11.64 8.02
C ARG A 28 20.33 -10.50 8.12
N ASP A 29 20.70 -9.33 7.59
CA ASP A 29 19.75 -8.24 7.41
C ASP A 29 18.80 -8.56 6.25
N LEU A 30 17.49 -8.55 6.53
CA LEU A 30 16.42 -8.84 5.58
C LEU A 30 15.72 -7.57 5.08
N ARG A 31 16.15 -6.40 5.54
CA ARG A 31 15.61 -5.12 5.11
C ARG A 31 16.15 -4.80 3.72
N GLN A 32 15.30 -4.23 2.89
CA GLN A 32 15.65 -3.87 1.53
C GLN A 32 15.56 -2.35 1.42
N PRO A 33 16.65 -1.65 1.05
CA PRO A 33 16.64 -0.20 0.97
C PRO A 33 15.76 0.28 -0.18
N ARG A 34 15.44 1.58 -0.20
CA ARG A 34 14.81 2.23 -1.36
C ARG A 34 15.63 1.96 -2.64
N GLY A 35 14.94 1.73 -3.75
CA GLY A 35 15.52 1.37 -5.04
C GLY A 35 15.78 -0.13 -5.22
N SER A 36 15.62 -0.94 -4.17
CA SER A 36 15.79 -2.40 -4.26
C SER A 36 14.67 -3.08 -5.06
N LEU A 37 13.47 -2.49 -5.07
CA LEU A 37 12.30 -3.01 -5.77
C LEU A 37 11.66 -1.88 -6.61
N PRO A 38 12.34 -1.40 -7.67
CA PRO A 38 11.95 -0.16 -8.36
C PRO A 38 10.54 -0.24 -8.97
N VAL A 39 10.16 -1.40 -9.50
CA VAL A 39 8.81 -1.63 -10.04
C VAL A 39 7.75 -1.54 -8.95
N THR A 40 7.97 -2.16 -7.79
CA THR A 40 7.04 -2.09 -6.65
C THR A 40 6.96 -0.68 -6.09
N GLU A 41 8.08 0.03 -6.07
CA GLU A 41 8.17 1.40 -5.57
C GLU A 41 7.42 2.40 -6.45
N SER A 42 7.25 2.14 -7.75
CA SER A 42 6.48 2.99 -8.67
C SER A 42 4.97 2.71 -8.67
N LEU A 43 4.51 1.57 -8.14
CA LEU A 43 3.08 1.21 -8.15
C LEU A 43 2.15 2.23 -7.45
N PRO A 44 2.51 2.87 -6.32
CA PRO A 44 1.63 3.85 -5.68
C PRO A 44 1.20 5.01 -6.56
N ASP A 45 1.98 5.35 -7.59
CA ASP A 45 1.68 6.45 -8.50
C ASP A 45 0.64 6.05 -9.57
N ALA A 46 0.50 4.75 -9.84
CA ALA A 46 -0.35 4.22 -10.90
C ALA A 46 -1.50 3.33 -10.40
N CYS A 47 -1.49 2.95 -9.13
CA CYS A 47 -2.46 2.02 -8.54
C CYS A 47 -3.24 2.67 -7.40
N TYR A 48 -4.54 2.40 -7.37
CA TYR A 48 -5.43 2.72 -6.27
C TYR A 48 -6.21 1.46 -5.85
N SER A 49 -6.79 1.47 -4.65
CA SER A 49 -7.54 0.33 -4.13
C SER A 49 -9.04 0.54 -4.29
N ILE A 50 -9.74 -0.53 -4.68
CA ILE A 50 -11.20 -0.58 -4.66
C ILE A 50 -11.66 -1.01 -3.26
N PRO A 51 -12.67 -0.36 -2.67
CA PRO A 51 -13.25 -0.81 -1.41
C PRO A 51 -13.66 -2.28 -1.45
N TRP A 52 -13.45 -2.98 -0.34
CA TRP A 52 -13.84 -4.38 -0.26
C TRP A 52 -15.34 -4.53 -0.03
N PHE A 53 -16.09 -4.72 -1.11
CA PHE A 53 -17.54 -4.97 -1.07
C PHE A 53 -17.88 -6.40 -0.63
N LYS A 54 -17.76 -6.67 0.68
CA LYS A 54 -18.08 -7.99 1.28
C LYS A 54 -19.53 -8.43 1.10
N HIS A 55 -20.44 -7.46 1.01
CA HIS A 55 -21.86 -7.69 0.82
C HIS A 55 -22.30 -7.04 -0.48
N TYR A 56 -23.12 -7.74 -1.25
CA TYR A 56 -23.67 -7.21 -2.49
C TYR A 56 -24.78 -6.20 -2.19
N ARG A 57 -24.42 -4.91 -2.19
CA ARG A 57 -25.32 -3.76 -2.01
C ARG A 57 -25.23 -2.89 -3.26
N PRO A 58 -26.03 -3.17 -4.30
CA PRO A 58 -25.79 -2.64 -5.64
C PRO A 58 -25.81 -1.10 -5.68
N GLN A 59 -26.69 -0.46 -4.91
CA GLN A 59 -26.76 1.01 -4.86
C GLN A 59 -25.45 1.63 -4.36
N ILE A 60 -24.89 1.09 -3.27
CA ILE A 60 -23.62 1.59 -2.70
C ILE A 60 -22.46 1.31 -3.66
N ILE A 61 -22.43 0.13 -4.28
CA ILE A 61 -21.38 -0.24 -5.25
C ILE A 61 -21.43 0.71 -6.45
N GLU A 62 -22.62 1.01 -6.95
CA GLU A 62 -22.83 1.94 -8.06
C GLU A 62 -22.37 3.36 -7.70
N GLU A 63 -22.71 3.88 -6.52
CA GLU A 63 -22.23 5.19 -6.05
C GLU A 63 -20.69 5.28 -6.08
N HIS A 64 -19.99 4.24 -5.64
CA HIS A 64 -18.53 4.21 -5.70
C HIS A 64 -18.02 4.15 -7.14
N ALA A 65 -18.60 3.30 -7.99
CA ALA A 65 -18.22 3.22 -9.40
C ALA A 65 -18.42 4.55 -10.13
N LEU A 66 -19.53 5.25 -9.85
CA LEU A 66 -19.83 6.57 -10.40
C LEU A 66 -18.82 7.63 -9.92
N ALA A 67 -18.36 7.56 -8.66
CA ALA A 67 -17.33 8.45 -8.16
C ALA A 67 -15.99 8.27 -8.90
N PHE A 68 -15.55 7.03 -9.12
CA PHE A 68 -14.35 6.75 -9.92
C PHE A 68 -14.52 7.22 -11.36
N ARG A 69 -15.66 6.93 -12.00
CA ARG A 69 -15.97 7.35 -13.37
C ARG A 69 -15.93 8.87 -13.52
N LYS A 70 -16.57 9.60 -12.59
CA LYS A 70 -16.59 11.07 -12.58
C LYS A 70 -15.16 11.64 -12.62
N VAL A 71 -14.26 11.13 -11.79
CA VAL A 71 -12.88 11.62 -11.73
C VAL A 71 -12.10 11.21 -12.98
N ALA A 72 -12.22 9.97 -13.42
CA ALA A 72 -11.50 9.45 -14.58
C ALA A 72 -11.90 10.15 -15.90
N GLU A 73 -13.19 10.43 -16.09
CA GLU A 73 -13.69 11.08 -17.31
C GLU A 73 -13.36 12.59 -17.35
N ASN A 74 -13.18 13.23 -16.19
CA ASN A 74 -12.93 14.66 -16.06
C ASN A 74 -11.50 14.99 -15.58
N TYR A 75 -10.55 14.07 -15.74
CA TYR A 75 -9.19 14.21 -15.19
C TYR A 75 -8.47 15.50 -15.62
N ARG A 76 -8.78 16.02 -16.82
CA ARG A 76 -8.18 17.24 -17.36
C ARG A 76 -8.51 18.50 -16.56
N GLU A 77 -9.63 18.52 -15.85
CA GLU A 77 -10.01 19.64 -14.98
C GLU A 77 -9.27 19.59 -13.62
N LEU A 78 -8.57 18.49 -13.34
CA LEU A 78 -7.87 18.22 -12.08
C LEU A 78 -6.34 18.27 -12.21
N LEU A 79 -5.82 18.53 -13.41
CA LEU A 79 -4.39 18.68 -13.73
C LEU A 79 -4.03 20.15 -13.93
#